data_AF-A0A8H7QVR5-F1
#
_entry.id   AF-A0A8H7QVR5-F1
#
_cell.length_a   1.000
_cell.length_b   1.000
_cell.length_c   1.000
_cell.angle_alpha   90.00
_cell.angle_beta   90.00
_cell.angle_gamma   90.00
#
_symmetry.space_group_name_H-M   'P 1'
#
loop_
_entity.id
_entity.type
_entity.pdbx_description
1 polymer ?
#
loop_
_entity_poly.entity_id
_entity_poly.type
_entity_poly.pdbx_seq_one_letter_code
_entity_poly.pdbx_strand_id
1 'polypeptide(L)'
;MFNFASSKVDSRKRPRNDVKSINNIKRLRTPSPISRLYEDKLEVLLLARSRMKCAQIYLNDFKPHAIFQRFPELDENYKLVVSFSPFEGISDDDMSNVQVQSIVDMMKDMLIHSFVRSQENNWLFVTQIEAYYHDKAIDDVAQIDKSSKYPNYLEASIEKFEMGKGSWYELRFRCQKVEFIATGGIFQSEQGDTKLVAFLGVAVPSFICHDTELLIFSPTTKPESVACVRMLPMNFCTPNQLRLFEEEPNGFTAVCSRIISLVIGGALTIEKMEELESRMTDFKYYKSIGLNEVPSKDAVLNQIRKIRKKEIAIKLSKPKILLIDIIFSLKMNISNQNLLLLYNGIIYPKVKSINQKRIKELHL
;
A
#
# COMPACT_ATOMS: atom_id res chain seq x y z
N MET A 1 -44.64 18.14 81.21
CA MET A 1 -46.00 18.72 81.06
C MET A 1 -46.57 18.27 79.72
N PHE A 2 -47.84 17.89 79.75
CA PHE A 2 -48.68 17.29 78.70
C PHE A 2 -48.51 15.80 78.39
N ASN A 3 -49.69 15.22 78.17
CA ASN A 3 -50.19 13.94 78.63
C ASN A 3 -50.86 13.25 77.42
N PHE A 4 -50.87 11.92 77.43
CA PHE A 4 -51.82 10.99 76.79
C PHE A 4 -52.23 11.16 75.31
N ALA A 5 -52.07 10.07 74.54
CA ALA A 5 -53.23 9.45 73.90
C ALA A 5 -52.94 7.99 73.48
N SER A 6 -53.79 7.11 74.02
CA SER A 6 -54.05 5.74 73.61
C SER A 6 -54.82 5.72 72.29
N SER A 7 -54.55 4.75 71.41
CA SER A 7 -55.63 4.15 70.62
C SER A 7 -55.40 2.67 70.36
N LYS A 8 -56.52 1.96 70.43
CA LYS A 8 -56.72 0.52 70.49
C LYS A 8 -56.77 -0.10 69.09
N VAL A 9 -56.34 -1.37 69.05
CA VAL A 9 -56.98 -2.52 68.38
C VAL A 9 -57.32 -2.38 66.89
N ASP A 10 -56.71 -3.22 66.05
CA ASP A 10 -57.55 -4.06 65.18
C ASP A 10 -56.91 -5.43 64.87
N SER A 11 -57.72 -6.44 65.08
CA SER A 11 -57.44 -7.87 64.91
C SER A 11 -57.75 -8.29 63.48
N ARG A 12 -56.73 -8.72 62.70
CA ARG A 12 -56.97 -9.42 61.42
C ARG A 12 -56.04 -10.61 61.23
N LYS A 13 -56.65 -11.78 61.44
CA LYS A 13 -56.55 -13.05 60.69
C LYS A 13 -55.24 -13.29 59.94
N ARG A 14 -54.47 -14.27 60.43
CA ARG A 14 -53.43 -14.98 59.69
C ARG A 14 -54.06 -15.80 58.55
N PRO A 15 -53.61 -15.66 57.30
CA PRO A 15 -53.65 -16.76 56.35
C PRO A 15 -52.39 -17.60 56.54
N ARG A 16 -52.57 -18.88 56.91
CA ARG A 16 -51.59 -19.92 56.60
C ARG A 16 -51.55 -20.05 55.08
N ASN A 17 -50.41 -19.74 54.47
CA ASN A 17 -50.06 -20.28 53.16
C ASN A 17 -48.69 -20.95 53.29
N ASP A 18 -48.76 -22.27 53.45
CA ASP A 18 -47.75 -23.17 52.94
C ASP A 18 -47.66 -22.99 51.42
N VAL A 19 -46.55 -22.48 50.89
CA VAL A 19 -45.86 -23.06 49.72
C VAL A 19 -44.42 -22.58 49.77
N LYS A 20 -43.50 -23.53 49.98
CA LYS A 20 -42.07 -23.38 49.72
C LYS A 20 -41.86 -23.00 48.25
N SER A 21 -41.64 -21.73 47.94
CA SER A 21 -41.03 -21.32 46.69
C SER A 21 -39.61 -20.85 47.01
N ILE A 22 -38.66 -21.77 46.85
CA ILE A 22 -37.24 -21.47 46.91
C ILE A 22 -36.95 -20.48 45.78
N ASN A 23 -36.49 -19.30 46.18
CA ASN A 23 -35.93 -18.26 45.35
C ASN A 23 -34.92 -18.84 44.35
N ASN A 24 -35.34 -19.10 43.12
CA ASN A 24 -34.46 -19.16 41.96
C ASN A 24 -34.68 -17.91 41.10
N ILE A 25 -34.48 -16.73 41.71
CA ILE A 25 -34.15 -15.54 40.94
C ILE A 25 -32.75 -15.80 40.38
N LYS A 26 -32.67 -16.43 39.20
CA LYS A 26 -31.44 -16.48 38.42
C LYS A 26 -31.01 -15.03 38.26
N ARG A 27 -29.95 -14.62 38.96
CA ARG A 27 -29.30 -13.33 38.71
C ARG A 27 -28.97 -13.32 37.22
N LEU A 28 -29.71 -12.55 36.44
CA LEU A 28 -29.39 -12.21 35.06
C LEU A 28 -28.06 -11.48 35.14
N ARG A 29 -26.96 -12.22 34.97
CA ARG A 29 -25.64 -11.63 34.86
C ARG A 29 -25.65 -10.81 33.59
N THR A 30 -25.47 -9.51 33.72
CA THR A 30 -25.18 -8.64 32.59
C THR A 30 -23.98 -9.26 31.86
N PRO A 31 -24.07 -9.57 30.56
CA PRO A 31 -22.96 -10.13 29.82
C PRO A 31 -21.74 -9.23 30.00
N SER A 32 -20.61 -9.85 30.34
CA SER A 32 -19.37 -9.12 30.57
C SER A 32 -19.00 -8.38 29.28
N PRO A 33 -18.41 -7.17 29.35
CA PRO A 33 -17.92 -6.46 28.16
C PRO A 33 -16.99 -7.32 27.29
N ILE A 34 -16.31 -8.28 27.90
CA ILE A 34 -15.44 -9.24 27.21
C ILE A 34 -16.25 -10.25 26.39
N SER A 35 -17.43 -10.71 26.86
CA SER A 35 -18.25 -11.65 26.09
C SER A 35 -18.78 -11.02 24.80
N ARG A 36 -19.13 -9.73 24.84
CA ARG A 36 -19.53 -8.98 23.63
C ARG A 36 -18.40 -8.90 22.60
N LEU A 37 -17.17 -8.61 23.03
CA LEU A 37 -16.01 -8.61 22.13
C LEU A 37 -15.76 -9.98 21.48
N TYR A 38 -16.04 -11.08 22.18
CA TYR A 38 -15.95 -12.42 21.62
C TYR A 38 -17.11 -12.75 20.68
N GLU A 39 -18.33 -12.32 21.00
CA GLU A 39 -19.52 -12.48 20.16
C GLU A 39 -19.34 -11.74 18.83
N ASP A 40 -18.88 -10.48 18.85
CA ASP A 40 -18.61 -9.69 17.65
C ASP A 40 -17.55 -10.37 16.76
N LYS A 41 -16.44 -10.83 17.36
CA LYS A 41 -15.40 -11.56 16.63
C LYS A 41 -15.90 -12.88 16.06
N LEU A 42 -16.72 -13.61 16.82
CA LEU A 42 -17.30 -14.88 16.37
C LEU A 42 -18.24 -14.66 15.19
N GLU A 43 -19.06 -13.61 15.22
CA GLU A 43 -19.95 -13.25 14.12
C GLU A 43 -19.16 -12.93 12.85
N VAL A 44 -18.11 -12.12 12.94
CA VAL A 44 -17.19 -11.83 11.82
C VAL A 44 -16.61 -13.11 11.24
N LEU A 45 -16.12 -14.02 12.08
CA LEU A 45 -15.57 -15.31 11.63
C LEU A 45 -16.62 -16.22 10.97
N LEU A 46 -17.85 -16.24 11.49
CA LEU A 46 -18.95 -17.03 10.91
C LEU A 46 -19.38 -16.46 9.56
N LEU A 47 -19.41 -15.14 9.42
CA LEU A 47 -19.69 -14.46 8.15
C LEU A 47 -18.59 -14.74 7.13
N ALA A 48 -17.32 -14.58 7.50
CA ALA A 48 -16.17 -14.90 6.65
C ALA A 48 -16.23 -16.36 6.17
N ARG A 49 -16.46 -17.32 7.09
CA ARG A 49 -16.61 -18.74 6.76
C ARG A 49 -17.77 -19.01 5.80
N SER A 50 -18.91 -18.35 6.01
CA SER A 50 -20.09 -18.51 5.14
C SER A 50 -19.84 -17.94 3.75
N ARG A 51 -19.17 -16.77 3.67
CA ARG A 51 -18.77 -16.13 2.42
C ARG A 51 -17.77 -16.98 1.64
N MET A 52 -16.78 -17.57 2.30
CA MET A 52 -15.85 -18.53 1.66
C MET A 52 -16.58 -19.73 1.07
N LYS A 53 -17.51 -20.34 1.83
CA LYS A 53 -18.33 -21.46 1.32
C LYS A 53 -19.17 -21.04 0.12
N CYS A 54 -19.78 -19.85 0.16
CA CYS A 54 -20.54 -19.29 -0.96
C CYS A 54 -19.65 -19.13 -2.19
N ALA A 55 -18.47 -18.52 -2.03
CA ALA A 55 -17.50 -18.34 -3.11
C ALA A 55 -16.99 -19.66 -3.72
N GLN A 56 -16.90 -20.73 -2.93
CA GLN A 56 -16.55 -22.06 -3.43
C GLN A 56 -17.66 -22.66 -4.30
N ILE A 57 -18.93 -22.49 -3.90
CA ILE A 57 -20.09 -23.08 -4.60
C ILE A 57 -20.47 -22.24 -5.82
N TYR A 58 -20.46 -20.92 -5.68
CA TYR A 58 -20.98 -19.96 -6.66
C TYR A 58 -19.88 -19.06 -7.22
N LEU A 59 -18.75 -19.65 -7.62
CA LEU A 59 -17.58 -18.92 -8.11
C LEU A 59 -17.90 -17.86 -9.17
N ASN A 60 -18.81 -18.17 -10.11
CA ASN A 60 -19.16 -17.27 -11.20
C ASN A 60 -19.81 -15.96 -10.73
N ASP A 61 -20.51 -15.97 -9.59
CA ASP A 61 -21.12 -14.76 -9.02
C ASP A 61 -20.06 -13.80 -8.46
N PHE A 62 -18.89 -14.34 -8.11
CA PHE A 62 -17.74 -13.56 -7.64
C PHE A 62 -16.83 -13.09 -8.78
N LYS A 63 -17.00 -13.58 -10.01
CA LYS A 63 -16.16 -13.18 -11.14
C LYS A 63 -16.44 -11.72 -11.55
N PRO A 64 -15.40 -10.89 -11.72
CA PRO A 64 -15.57 -9.54 -12.28
C PRO A 64 -15.88 -9.61 -13.77
N HIS A 65 -17.16 -9.72 -14.13
CA HIS A 65 -17.65 -9.86 -15.50
C HIS A 65 -17.05 -8.81 -16.46
N ALA A 66 -16.88 -7.57 -16.00
CA ALA A 66 -16.31 -6.48 -16.79
C ALA A 66 -14.89 -6.77 -17.33
N ILE A 67 -14.07 -7.53 -16.58
CA ILE A 67 -12.74 -7.94 -17.05
C ILE A 67 -12.85 -8.99 -18.14
N PHE A 68 -13.62 -10.05 -17.90
CA PHE A 68 -13.70 -11.17 -18.84
C PHE A 68 -14.42 -10.79 -20.14
N GLN A 69 -15.36 -9.84 -20.08
CA GLN A 69 -15.93 -9.23 -21.27
C GLN A 69 -14.91 -8.40 -22.06
N ARG A 70 -13.99 -7.72 -21.37
CA ARG A 70 -12.98 -6.87 -22.01
C ARG A 70 -11.78 -7.65 -22.53
N PHE A 71 -11.41 -8.72 -21.84
CA PHE A 71 -10.25 -9.57 -22.08
C PHE A 71 -10.70 -11.04 -22.17
N PRO A 72 -11.42 -11.42 -23.24
CA PRO A 72 -11.95 -12.78 -23.41
C PRO A 72 -10.86 -13.85 -23.55
N GLU A 73 -9.61 -13.45 -23.76
CA GLU A 73 -8.45 -14.34 -23.78
C GLU A 73 -8.02 -14.83 -22.39
N LEU A 74 -8.52 -14.22 -21.31
CA LEU A 74 -8.27 -14.71 -19.96
C LEU A 74 -9.06 -16.02 -19.74
N ASP A 75 -8.37 -17.05 -19.24
CA ASP A 75 -8.99 -18.33 -18.89
C ASP A 75 -10.17 -18.09 -17.94
N GLU A 76 -11.38 -18.55 -18.27
CA GLU A 76 -12.53 -18.43 -17.37
C GLU A 76 -12.42 -19.36 -16.16
N ASN A 77 -11.49 -20.31 -16.15
CA ASN A 77 -11.34 -21.27 -15.07
C ASN A 77 -10.51 -20.68 -13.92
N TYR A 78 -11.21 -20.11 -12.95
CA TYR A 78 -10.65 -19.65 -11.68
C TYR A 78 -10.95 -20.64 -10.56
N LYS A 79 -10.20 -20.54 -9.47
CA LYS A 79 -10.47 -21.21 -8.21
C LYS A 79 -10.27 -20.25 -7.05
N LEU A 80 -11.09 -20.40 -6.01
CA LEU A 80 -10.84 -19.73 -4.74
C LEU A 80 -9.58 -20.33 -4.11
N VAL A 81 -8.65 -19.48 -3.71
CA VAL A 81 -7.46 -19.90 -2.94
C VAL A 81 -7.86 -20.04 -1.49
N VAL A 82 -7.75 -21.27 -0.95
CA VAL A 82 -8.11 -21.58 0.43
C VAL A 82 -6.95 -22.30 1.09
N SER A 83 -6.50 -21.77 2.23
CA SER A 83 -5.49 -22.41 3.09
C SER A 83 -4.24 -22.87 2.33
N PHE A 84 -3.80 -22.10 1.33
CA PHE A 84 -2.62 -22.44 0.54
C PHE A 84 -1.36 -22.19 1.35
N SER A 85 -0.50 -23.21 1.50
CA SER A 85 0.81 -23.09 2.13
C SER A 85 1.87 -23.75 1.24
N PRO A 86 2.75 -22.97 0.56
CA PRO A 86 3.77 -23.53 -0.32
C PRO A 86 4.94 -24.17 0.44
N PHE A 87 4.91 -24.13 1.77
CA PHE A 87 5.98 -24.61 2.66
C PHE A 87 5.61 -25.90 3.40
N GLU A 88 4.53 -26.59 3.03
CA GLU A 88 4.16 -27.86 3.66
C GLU A 88 5.35 -28.84 3.59
N GLY A 89 5.90 -29.18 4.76
CA GLY A 89 7.03 -30.11 4.89
C GLY A 89 8.42 -29.48 4.86
N ILE A 90 8.55 -28.15 4.83
CA ILE A 90 9.85 -27.46 4.87
C ILE A 90 10.05 -26.80 6.25
N SER A 91 11.17 -27.09 6.92
CA SER A 91 11.51 -26.46 8.19
C SER A 91 12.06 -25.05 7.98
N ASP A 92 11.67 -24.15 8.89
CA ASP A 92 11.97 -22.71 8.82
C ASP A 92 13.48 -22.36 8.90
N ASP A 93 14.29 -23.29 9.41
CA ASP A 93 15.72 -23.07 9.71
C ASP A 93 16.68 -23.45 8.56
N ASP A 94 16.20 -24.11 7.49
CA ASP A 94 17.06 -24.65 6.41
C ASP A 94 16.57 -24.31 4.99
N MET A 95 15.96 -23.13 4.80
CA MET A 95 15.50 -22.69 3.47
C MET A 95 16.66 -22.19 2.61
N SER A 96 17.05 -22.98 1.61
CA SER A 96 18.02 -22.56 0.59
C SER A 96 17.44 -21.52 -0.37
N ASN A 97 18.30 -20.69 -0.97
CA ASN A 97 17.91 -19.70 -1.99
C ASN A 97 17.15 -20.34 -3.17
N VAL A 98 17.47 -21.59 -3.52
CA VAL A 98 16.80 -22.34 -4.59
C VAL A 98 15.34 -22.64 -4.23
N GLN A 99 15.08 -23.01 -2.97
CA GLN A 99 13.72 -23.26 -2.49
C GLN A 99 12.91 -21.97 -2.41
N VAL A 100 13.51 -20.87 -1.94
CA VAL A 100 12.86 -19.55 -1.93
C VAL A 100 12.43 -19.15 -3.34
N GLN A 101 13.33 -19.27 -4.33
CA GLN A 101 13.00 -18.95 -5.72
C GLN A 101 11.86 -19.82 -6.27
N SER A 102 11.88 -21.13 -5.99
CA SER A 102 10.80 -22.03 -6.41
C SER A 102 9.44 -21.65 -5.81
N ILE A 103 9.43 -21.17 -4.56
CA ILE A 103 8.20 -20.70 -3.90
C ILE A 103 7.74 -19.39 -4.53
N VAL A 104 8.67 -18.46 -4.78
CA VAL A 104 8.38 -17.20 -5.47
C VAL A 104 7.76 -17.46 -6.83
N ASP A 105 8.31 -18.39 -7.61
CA ASP A 105 7.78 -18.73 -8.94
C ASP A 105 6.40 -19.37 -8.86
N MET A 106 6.18 -20.28 -7.90
CA MET A 106 4.87 -20.90 -7.67
C MET A 106 3.80 -19.87 -7.27
N MET A 107 4.15 -18.98 -6.34
CA MET A 107 3.26 -17.92 -5.85
C MET A 107 2.97 -16.89 -6.93
N LYS A 108 3.98 -16.53 -7.72
CA LYS A 108 3.86 -15.63 -8.87
C LYS A 108 2.82 -16.16 -9.86
N ASP A 109 2.91 -17.44 -10.24
CA ASP A 109 1.97 -18.04 -11.18
C ASP A 109 0.52 -18.07 -10.66
N MET A 110 0.35 -18.11 -9.34
CA MET A 110 -0.95 -18.08 -8.69
C MET A 110 -1.52 -16.66 -8.53
N LEU A 111 -0.67 -15.69 -8.21
CA LEU A 111 -1.08 -14.31 -7.90
C LEU A 111 -1.21 -13.43 -9.13
N ILE A 112 -0.41 -13.65 -10.17
CA ILE A 112 -0.57 -12.94 -11.45
C ILE A 112 -1.88 -13.39 -12.11
N HIS A 113 -2.65 -12.42 -12.59
CA HIS A 113 -4.02 -12.59 -13.10
C HIS A 113 -5.00 -13.11 -12.05
N SER A 114 -4.65 -13.11 -10.76
CA SER A 114 -5.65 -13.32 -9.72
C SER A 114 -6.58 -12.11 -9.63
N PHE A 115 -7.79 -12.31 -9.11
CA PHE A 115 -8.59 -11.19 -8.62
C PHE A 115 -8.85 -11.32 -7.12
N VAL A 116 -8.78 -10.19 -6.45
CA VAL A 116 -9.05 -10.04 -5.03
C VAL A 116 -10.40 -9.38 -4.86
N ARG A 117 -11.27 -9.98 -4.05
CA ARG A 117 -12.63 -9.50 -3.77
C ARG A 117 -12.80 -9.08 -2.32
N SER A 118 -13.36 -7.89 -2.15
CA SER A 118 -13.81 -7.34 -0.88
C SER A 118 -15.20 -7.88 -0.49
N GLN A 119 -15.55 -7.81 0.80
CA GLN A 119 -16.88 -8.09 1.37
C GLN A 119 -17.96 -7.24 0.68
N GLU A 120 -17.66 -5.99 0.38
CA GLU A 120 -18.54 -5.07 -0.35
C GLU A 120 -18.62 -5.36 -1.86
N ASN A 121 -18.10 -6.52 -2.29
CA ASN A 121 -18.06 -6.94 -3.68
C ASN A 121 -17.22 -6.01 -4.57
N ASN A 122 -16.33 -5.20 -4.00
CA ASN A 122 -15.31 -4.50 -4.78
C ASN A 122 -14.23 -5.51 -5.20
N TRP A 123 -13.54 -5.22 -6.30
CA TRP A 123 -12.53 -6.13 -6.81
C TRP A 123 -11.32 -5.42 -7.39
N LEU A 124 -10.17 -6.11 -7.31
CA LEU A 124 -8.93 -5.73 -7.95
C LEU A 124 -8.35 -6.95 -8.66
N PHE A 125 -8.09 -6.84 -9.95
CA PHE A 125 -7.41 -7.85 -10.75
C PHE A 125 -5.92 -7.53 -10.81
N VAL A 126 -5.10 -8.46 -10.36
CA VAL A 126 -3.66 -8.30 -10.18
C VAL A 126 -2.95 -8.62 -11.48
N THR A 127 -2.15 -7.70 -12.00
CA THR A 127 -1.35 -7.92 -13.21
C THR A 127 0.15 -7.89 -12.92
N GLN A 128 0.57 -7.24 -11.83
CA GLN A 128 1.96 -7.14 -11.43
C GLN A 128 2.10 -7.25 -9.93
N ILE A 129 3.14 -7.98 -9.50
CA ILE A 129 3.53 -8.14 -8.11
C ILE A 129 5.03 -7.89 -7.96
N GLU A 130 5.44 -7.48 -6.77
CA GLU A 130 6.82 -7.53 -6.30
C GLU A 130 6.91 -8.54 -5.16
N ALA A 131 8.03 -9.26 -5.07
CA ALA A 131 8.25 -10.32 -4.09
C ALA A 131 9.40 -9.95 -3.16
N TYR A 132 9.21 -10.21 -1.88
CA TYR A 132 10.15 -9.94 -0.80
C TYR A 132 10.27 -11.20 0.05
N TYR A 133 11.49 -11.54 0.47
CA TYR A 133 11.74 -12.62 1.40
C TYR A 133 12.40 -12.05 2.65
N HIS A 134 11.74 -12.22 3.78
CA HIS A 134 12.21 -11.71 5.06
C HIS A 134 13.20 -12.68 5.69
N ASP A 135 14.48 -12.35 5.54
CA ASP A 135 15.57 -12.98 6.29
C ASP A 135 16.00 -12.08 7.46
N LYS A 136 16.09 -12.66 8.66
CA LYS A 136 16.49 -11.98 9.90
C LYS A 136 17.92 -11.40 9.82
N ALA A 137 18.74 -11.85 8.87
CA ALA A 137 20.14 -11.42 8.73
C ALA A 137 20.36 -10.26 7.74
N ILE A 138 19.40 -9.95 6.86
CA ILE A 138 19.68 -9.17 5.63
C ILE A 138 18.80 -7.92 5.48
N ASP A 139 17.67 -7.82 6.17
CA ASP A 139 16.66 -6.80 5.81
C ASP A 139 16.35 -5.78 6.93
N ASP A 140 17.05 -4.64 6.90
CA ASP A 140 16.83 -3.48 7.80
C ASP A 140 15.61 -2.62 7.38
N VAL A 141 14.97 -2.94 6.25
CA VAL A 141 13.89 -2.12 5.65
C VAL A 141 12.51 -2.76 5.84
N ALA A 142 12.46 -4.06 6.09
CA ALA A 142 11.24 -4.74 6.47
C ALA A 142 10.80 -4.26 7.86
N GLN A 143 9.66 -3.57 7.95
CA GLN A 143 8.98 -3.33 9.21
C GLN A 143 8.44 -4.65 9.78
N ILE A 144 9.35 -5.50 10.25
CA ILE A 144 9.01 -6.65 11.07
C ILE A 144 8.80 -6.08 12.47
N ASP A 145 7.56 -5.70 12.76
CA ASP A 145 7.16 -5.61 14.16
C ASP A 145 7.51 -6.97 14.78
N LYS A 146 8.46 -7.02 15.74
CA LYS A 146 9.01 -8.28 16.27
C LYS A 146 7.94 -9.22 16.86
N SER A 147 6.71 -8.71 16.98
CA SER A 147 5.51 -9.37 17.47
C SER A 147 4.62 -9.98 16.39
N SER A 148 4.73 -9.58 15.10
CA SER A 148 3.88 -10.12 14.04
C SER A 148 4.36 -11.51 13.63
N LYS A 149 3.56 -12.51 13.97
CA LYS A 149 3.74 -13.87 13.43
C LYS A 149 3.30 -13.85 11.98
N TYR A 150 4.17 -14.26 11.07
CA TYR A 150 3.77 -14.48 9.69
C TYR A 150 2.67 -15.55 9.61
N PRO A 151 1.68 -15.38 8.72
CA PRO A 151 0.61 -16.35 8.58
C PRO A 151 1.14 -17.64 7.94
N ASN A 152 0.71 -18.80 8.44
CA ASN A 152 1.13 -20.11 7.91
C ASN A 152 0.53 -20.42 6.53
N TYR A 153 -0.51 -19.68 6.15
CA TYR A 153 -1.22 -19.81 4.89
C TYR A 153 -1.19 -18.46 4.16
N LEU A 154 -1.43 -18.48 2.86
CA LEU A 154 -1.55 -17.28 2.07
C LEU A 154 -2.72 -16.42 2.58
N GLU A 155 -2.40 -15.21 2.99
CA GLU A 155 -3.33 -14.19 3.44
C GLU A 155 -3.19 -12.95 2.55
N ALA A 156 -4.32 -12.38 2.12
CA ALA A 156 -4.36 -11.07 1.48
C ALA A 156 -4.82 -10.03 2.50
N SER A 157 -4.07 -8.93 2.61
CA SER A 157 -4.37 -7.82 3.51
C SER A 157 -4.13 -6.49 2.84
N ILE A 158 -4.88 -5.46 3.21
CA ILE A 158 -4.58 -4.08 2.83
C ILE A 158 -3.99 -3.33 4.01
N GLU A 159 -2.83 -2.72 3.80
CA GLU A 159 -2.12 -2.01 4.86
C GLU A 159 -1.88 -0.56 4.50
N LYS A 160 -2.08 0.32 5.50
CA LYS A 160 -1.84 1.74 5.37
C LYS A 160 -0.39 2.05 5.69
N PHE A 161 0.29 2.70 4.76
CA PHE A 161 1.63 3.24 4.94
C PHE A 161 1.58 4.75 5.03
N GLU A 162 2.44 5.32 5.86
CA GLU A 162 2.58 6.76 6.03
C GLU A 162 4.04 7.17 5.95
N MET A 163 4.33 8.17 5.10
CA MET A 163 5.67 8.74 4.98
C MET A 163 5.56 10.26 4.88
N GLY A 164 5.95 10.93 5.97
CA GLY A 164 5.84 12.38 6.09
C GLY A 164 4.38 12.85 6.09
N LYS A 165 3.92 13.46 5.00
CA LYS A 165 2.52 13.89 4.81
C LYS A 165 1.74 13.00 3.84
N GLY A 166 2.40 12.04 3.20
CA GLY A 166 1.75 11.11 2.29
C GLY A 166 1.28 9.88 3.04
N SER A 167 0.10 9.38 2.70
CA SER A 167 -0.36 8.05 3.09
C SER A 167 -0.85 7.31 1.86
N TRP A 168 -0.56 6.02 1.77
CA TRP A 168 -1.08 5.14 0.74
C TRP A 168 -1.48 3.80 1.36
N TYR A 169 -2.19 2.99 0.60
CA TYR A 169 -2.61 1.66 1.01
C TYR A 169 -2.00 0.64 0.05
N GLU A 170 -1.45 -0.45 0.56
CA GLU A 170 -0.86 -1.53 -0.23
C GLU A 170 -1.69 -2.80 -0.10
N LEU A 171 -1.95 -3.47 -1.22
CA LEU A 171 -2.45 -4.85 -1.19
C LEU A 171 -1.26 -5.80 -1.10
N ARG A 172 -1.18 -6.49 0.02
CA ARG A 172 -0.11 -7.43 0.35
C ARG A 172 -0.65 -8.85 0.39
N PHE A 173 0.19 -9.79 -0.05
CA PHE A 173 -0.02 -11.21 0.07
C PHE A 173 1.10 -11.80 0.91
N ARG A 174 0.77 -12.42 2.04
CA ARG A 174 1.77 -12.96 2.97
C ARG A 174 1.60 -14.45 3.13
N CYS A 175 2.70 -15.16 3.14
CA CYS A 175 2.75 -16.54 3.56
C CYS A 175 4.13 -16.84 4.13
N GLN A 176 4.18 -17.13 5.44
CA GLN A 176 5.42 -17.24 6.19
C GLN A 176 6.33 -16.05 5.91
N LYS A 177 7.62 -16.28 5.70
CA LYS A 177 8.63 -15.23 5.45
C LYS A 177 8.54 -14.58 4.06
N VAL A 178 7.65 -15.03 3.18
CA VAL A 178 7.50 -14.44 1.84
C VAL A 178 6.34 -13.46 1.86
N GLU A 179 6.61 -12.27 1.35
CA GLU A 179 5.63 -11.21 1.12
C GLU A 179 5.60 -10.83 -0.36
N PHE A 180 4.40 -10.67 -0.91
CA PHE A 180 4.20 -10.09 -2.22
C PHE A 180 3.38 -8.81 -2.10
N ILE A 181 3.73 -7.81 -2.90
CA ILE A 181 3.00 -6.55 -2.99
C ILE A 181 2.40 -6.45 -4.38
N ALA A 182 1.09 -6.26 -4.49
CA ALA A 182 0.49 -5.92 -5.77
C ALA A 182 0.99 -4.53 -6.20
N THR A 183 1.62 -4.45 -7.37
CA THR A 183 2.15 -3.19 -7.92
C THR A 183 1.52 -2.80 -9.25
N GLY A 184 0.64 -3.64 -9.77
CA GLY A 184 -0.12 -3.37 -10.98
C GLY A 184 -1.40 -4.19 -11.02
N GLY A 185 -2.43 -3.61 -11.63
CA GLY A 185 -3.72 -4.27 -11.74
C GLY A 185 -4.78 -3.43 -12.45
N ILE A 186 -6.00 -3.93 -12.40
CA ILE A 186 -7.20 -3.31 -12.97
C ILE A 186 -8.30 -3.39 -11.92
N PHE A 187 -9.12 -2.35 -11.80
CA PHE A 187 -10.29 -2.33 -10.94
C PHE A 187 -11.45 -1.56 -11.59
N GLN A 188 -12.64 -1.68 -11.02
CA GLN A 188 -13.83 -0.96 -11.49
C GLN A 188 -13.88 0.45 -10.91
N SER A 189 -14.07 1.45 -11.76
CA SER A 189 -14.24 2.84 -11.35
C SER A 189 -15.50 3.02 -10.47
N GLU A 190 -15.40 3.81 -9.40
CA GLU A 190 -16.56 4.23 -8.58
C GLU A 190 -17.61 5.00 -9.41
N GLN A 191 -17.19 5.64 -10.50
CA GLN A 191 -18.03 6.55 -11.31
C GLN A 191 -18.87 5.86 -12.42
N GLY A 192 -18.95 4.53 -12.46
CA GLY A 192 -19.86 3.83 -13.37
C GLY A 192 -19.43 2.40 -13.75
N ASP A 193 -20.43 1.56 -14.01
CA ASP A 193 -20.32 0.09 -14.02
C ASP A 193 -19.37 -0.52 -15.06
N THR A 194 -18.91 0.23 -16.07
CA THR A 194 -18.12 -0.35 -17.17
C THR A 194 -16.70 0.16 -17.28
N LYS A 195 -16.34 1.21 -16.53
CA LYS A 195 -15.02 1.82 -16.70
C LYS A 195 -13.98 1.11 -15.86
N LEU A 196 -13.08 0.41 -16.55
CA LEU A 196 -11.89 -0.19 -15.96
C LEU A 196 -10.81 0.89 -15.75
N VAL A 197 -10.18 0.88 -14.57
CA VAL A 197 -9.10 1.80 -14.21
C VAL A 197 -7.86 0.98 -13.90
N ALA A 198 -6.72 1.43 -14.43
CA ALA A 198 -5.44 0.83 -14.13
C ALA A 198 -4.99 1.22 -12.72
N PHE A 199 -4.63 0.21 -11.94
CA PHE A 199 -3.85 0.32 -10.71
C PHE A 199 -2.38 0.18 -11.11
N LEU A 200 -1.58 1.22 -10.87
CA LEU A 200 -0.15 1.26 -11.23
C LEU A 200 0.64 1.85 -10.06
N GLY A 201 1.51 1.03 -9.48
CA GLY A 201 2.28 1.35 -8.28
C GLY A 201 1.62 0.82 -7.02
N VAL A 202 1.92 1.48 -5.91
CA VAL A 202 1.82 0.90 -4.57
C VAL A 202 0.49 1.24 -3.87
N ALA A 203 -0.33 2.13 -4.44
CA ALA A 203 -1.54 2.66 -3.80
C ALA A 203 -2.84 2.03 -4.34
N VAL A 204 -3.46 1.13 -3.57
CA VAL A 204 -4.76 0.54 -3.93
C VAL A 204 -5.91 1.55 -3.85
N PRO A 205 -7.02 1.32 -4.57
CA PRO A 205 -8.17 2.21 -4.56
C PRO A 205 -8.82 2.34 -3.19
N SER A 206 -9.27 3.54 -2.82
CA SER A 206 -9.85 3.84 -1.50
C SER A 206 -11.02 2.95 -1.11
N PHE A 207 -11.86 2.54 -2.07
CA PHE A 207 -13.05 1.74 -1.81
C PHE A 207 -12.76 0.30 -1.32
N ILE A 208 -11.54 -0.22 -1.50
CA ILE A 208 -11.17 -1.54 -0.99
C ILE A 208 -10.33 -1.44 0.30
N CYS A 209 -9.87 -0.25 0.68
CA CYS A 209 -8.87 -0.05 1.74
C CYS A 209 -9.32 -0.41 3.16
N HIS A 210 -10.62 -0.53 3.41
CA HIS A 210 -11.17 -0.81 4.73
C HIS A 210 -11.53 -2.27 4.93
N ASP A 211 -11.33 -3.11 3.92
CA ASP A 211 -11.66 -4.51 4.00
C ASP A 211 -10.57 -5.32 4.72
N THR A 212 -11.02 -6.27 5.53
CA THR A 212 -10.16 -7.12 6.36
C THR A 212 -10.26 -8.59 5.96
N GLU A 213 -11.23 -8.97 5.13
CA GLU A 213 -11.49 -10.36 4.75
C GLU A 213 -11.47 -10.48 3.22
N LEU A 214 -10.27 -10.36 2.64
CA LEU A 214 -10.11 -10.42 1.20
C LEU A 214 -10.14 -11.86 0.71
N LEU A 215 -10.92 -12.12 -0.36
CA LEU A 215 -10.90 -13.41 -1.04
C LEU A 215 -10.02 -13.35 -2.28
N ILE A 216 -9.12 -14.33 -2.43
CA ILE A 216 -8.22 -14.44 -3.58
C ILE A 216 -8.77 -15.52 -4.52
N PHE A 217 -8.92 -15.16 -5.79
CA PHE A 217 -9.27 -16.09 -6.85
C PHE A 217 -8.13 -16.17 -7.85
N SER A 218 -7.53 -17.34 -7.96
CA SER A 218 -6.40 -17.59 -8.87
C SER A 218 -6.87 -18.32 -10.13
N PRO A 219 -6.23 -18.11 -11.27
CA PRO A 219 -6.48 -18.93 -12.45
C PRO A 219 -6.06 -20.40 -12.16
N THR A 220 -6.81 -21.35 -12.72
CA THR A 220 -6.55 -22.79 -12.54
C THR A 220 -5.41 -23.27 -13.43
N THR A 221 -5.37 -22.76 -14.65
CA THR A 221 -4.22 -22.89 -15.52
C THR A 221 -3.26 -21.75 -15.22
N LYS A 222 -1.96 -22.05 -15.18
CA LYS A 222 -0.97 -20.99 -15.11
C LYS A 222 -1.20 -20.12 -16.34
N PRO A 223 -1.49 -18.82 -16.18
CA PRO A 223 -1.52 -17.97 -17.35
C PRO A 223 -0.14 -18.13 -17.98
N GLU A 224 -0.07 -18.35 -19.29
CA GLU A 224 1.16 -18.12 -20.01
C GLU A 224 1.50 -16.67 -19.70
N SER A 225 2.39 -16.45 -18.71
CA SER A 225 2.58 -15.15 -18.10
C SER A 225 3.48 -14.35 -19.03
N VAL A 226 2.91 -14.05 -20.19
CA VAL A 226 3.21 -12.92 -21.03
C VAL A 226 2.82 -11.62 -20.30
N ALA A 227 2.32 -11.66 -19.05
CA ALA A 227 1.86 -10.51 -18.28
C ALA A 227 2.93 -9.43 -18.05
N CYS A 228 4.22 -9.79 -18.11
CA CYS A 228 5.33 -8.83 -18.26
C CYS A 228 5.84 -8.76 -19.73
N VAL A 229 5.70 -9.85 -20.49
CA VAL A 229 6.18 -10.02 -21.87
C VAL A 229 5.24 -9.47 -22.97
N ARG A 230 4.06 -8.93 -22.65
CA ARG A 230 3.11 -8.27 -23.60
C ARG A 230 3.10 -6.75 -23.47
N MET A 231 3.69 -6.21 -22.40
CA MET A 231 4.08 -4.79 -22.32
C MET A 231 5.46 -4.55 -22.97
N LEU A 232 6.33 -5.56 -22.97
CA LEU A 232 7.62 -5.57 -23.67
C LEU A 232 7.56 -5.48 -25.22
N PRO A 233 6.60 -6.08 -25.97
CA PRO A 233 6.48 -5.95 -27.42
C PRO A 233 5.82 -4.62 -27.82
N MET A 234 5.21 -3.91 -26.86
CA MET A 234 4.70 -2.55 -27.03
C MET A 234 5.71 -1.49 -26.55
N ASN A 235 6.95 -1.87 -26.21
CA ASN A 235 8.00 -1.00 -25.67
C ASN A 235 7.58 -0.17 -24.43
N PHE A 236 6.60 -0.64 -23.64
CA PHE A 236 6.24 0.04 -22.40
C PHE A 236 7.25 -0.34 -21.31
N CYS A 237 8.34 0.41 -21.23
CA CYS A 237 9.34 0.29 -20.16
C CYS A 237 9.24 1.52 -19.25
N THR A 238 8.82 1.40 -17.99
CA THR A 238 8.93 2.51 -17.04
C THR A 238 10.39 2.96 -17.02
N PRO A 239 10.70 4.23 -17.33
CA PRO A 239 12.08 4.67 -17.44
C PRO A 239 12.77 4.50 -16.09
N ASN A 240 14.04 4.08 -16.12
CA ASN A 240 14.81 3.95 -14.89
C ASN A 240 14.94 5.34 -14.25
N GLN A 241 14.28 5.50 -13.10
CA GLN A 241 14.10 6.80 -12.46
C GLN A 241 15.43 7.42 -12.00
N LEU A 242 16.42 6.59 -11.73
CA LEU A 242 17.78 6.99 -11.36
C LEU A 242 18.66 7.28 -12.58
N ARG A 243 18.20 6.99 -13.79
CA ARG A 243 18.89 7.26 -15.07
C ARG A 243 18.14 8.26 -15.96
N LEU A 244 17.13 8.95 -15.44
CA LEU A 244 16.44 10.00 -16.21
C LEU A 244 17.38 11.11 -16.69
N PHE A 245 18.51 11.30 -16.02
CA PHE A 245 19.56 12.23 -16.43
C PHE A 245 20.28 11.83 -17.73
N GLU A 246 20.16 10.56 -18.16
CA GLU A 246 20.72 10.05 -19.42
C GLU A 246 19.77 10.36 -20.59
N GLU A 247 18.45 10.30 -20.36
CA GLU A 247 17.42 10.53 -21.36
C GLU A 247 17.13 12.03 -21.58
N GLU A 248 17.00 12.78 -20.49
CA GLU A 248 16.80 14.23 -20.51
C GLU A 248 17.95 14.87 -19.72
N PRO A 249 19.05 15.29 -20.38
CA PRO A 249 20.24 15.78 -19.66
C PRO A 249 20.03 17.12 -18.95
N ASN A 250 18.97 17.85 -19.32
CA ASN A 250 18.70 19.21 -18.87
C ASN A 250 17.47 19.27 -17.96
N GLY A 251 17.50 20.21 -17.02
CA GLY A 251 16.39 20.54 -16.14
C GLY A 251 16.46 19.90 -14.75
N PHE A 252 15.51 20.28 -13.90
CA PHE A 252 15.48 19.85 -12.50
C PHE A 252 15.38 18.33 -12.34
N THR A 253 14.64 17.63 -13.21
CA THR A 253 14.50 16.17 -13.15
C THR A 253 15.84 15.46 -13.37
N ALA A 254 16.60 15.88 -14.38
CA ALA A 254 17.90 15.33 -14.71
C ALA A 254 18.86 15.44 -13.53
N VAL A 255 19.01 16.66 -13.01
CA VAL A 255 19.89 16.97 -11.89
C VAL A 255 19.46 16.24 -10.63
N CYS A 256 18.16 16.17 -10.36
CA CYS A 256 17.60 15.43 -9.24
C CYS A 256 17.83 13.91 -9.35
N SER A 257 17.70 13.36 -10.55
CA SER A 257 17.89 11.93 -10.80
C SER A 257 19.36 11.56 -10.58
N ARG A 258 20.26 12.40 -11.13
CA ARG A 258 21.70 12.22 -11.00
C ARG A 258 22.19 12.34 -9.56
N ILE A 259 21.73 13.34 -8.80
CA ILE A 259 22.16 13.51 -7.40
C ILE A 259 21.70 12.33 -6.53
N ILE A 260 20.45 11.86 -6.70
CA ILE A 260 19.94 10.70 -5.95
C ILE A 260 20.75 9.45 -6.32
N SER A 261 21.01 9.23 -7.61
CA SER A 261 21.84 8.10 -8.08
C SER A 261 23.24 8.12 -7.47
N LEU A 262 23.89 9.29 -7.42
CA LEU A 262 25.22 9.44 -6.82
C LEU A 262 25.23 9.19 -5.31
N VAL A 263 24.20 9.66 -4.59
CA VAL A 263 24.08 9.44 -3.14
C VAL A 263 23.86 7.96 -2.82
N ILE A 264 22.91 7.31 -3.51
CA ILE A 264 22.63 5.87 -3.31
C ILE A 264 23.85 5.03 -3.66
N GLY A 265 24.58 5.40 -4.72
CA GLY A 265 25.81 4.72 -5.12
C GLY A 265 27.05 5.06 -4.29
N GLY A 266 26.95 5.90 -3.25
CA GLY A 266 28.11 6.33 -2.46
C GLY A 266 29.18 7.09 -3.25
N ALA A 267 28.81 7.65 -4.40
CA ALA A 267 29.73 8.25 -5.38
C ALA A 267 29.60 9.79 -5.46
N LEU A 268 28.91 10.41 -4.50
CA LEU A 268 28.78 11.87 -4.46
C LEU A 268 30.11 12.49 -4.00
N THR A 269 30.78 13.21 -4.90
CA THR A 269 32.00 13.99 -4.63
C THR A 269 31.78 15.48 -4.90
N ILE A 270 32.69 16.34 -4.43
CA ILE A 270 32.65 17.79 -4.70
C ILE A 270 32.68 18.05 -6.21
N GLU A 271 33.56 17.37 -6.94
CA GLU A 271 33.65 17.46 -8.40
C GLU A 271 32.31 17.12 -9.07
N LYS A 272 31.59 16.10 -8.57
CA LYS A 272 30.24 15.77 -9.07
C LYS A 272 29.21 16.82 -8.71
N MET A 273 29.33 17.50 -7.58
CA MET A 273 28.46 18.62 -7.23
C MET A 273 28.70 19.83 -8.13
N GLU A 274 29.95 20.12 -8.47
CA GLU A 274 30.32 21.17 -9.43
C GLU A 274 29.85 20.83 -10.85
N GLU A 275 29.93 19.55 -11.25
CA GLU A 275 29.34 19.06 -12.51
C GLU A 275 27.82 19.33 -12.54
N LEU A 276 27.12 19.02 -11.45
CA LEU A 276 25.68 19.30 -11.33
C LEU A 276 25.38 20.81 -11.33
N GLU A 277 26.21 21.63 -10.69
CA GLU A 277 26.11 23.09 -10.70
C GLU A 277 26.24 23.66 -12.12
N SER A 278 27.23 23.19 -12.88
CA SER A 278 27.42 23.57 -14.29
C SER A 278 26.17 23.23 -15.10
N ARG A 279 25.66 21.98 -14.97
CA ARG A 279 24.42 21.55 -15.65
C ARG A 279 23.22 22.41 -15.27
N MET A 280 23.11 22.84 -14.01
CA MET A 280 22.04 23.76 -13.60
C MET A 280 22.12 25.09 -14.35
N THR A 281 23.33 25.64 -14.45
CA THR A 281 23.61 26.90 -15.15
C THR A 281 23.25 26.80 -16.63
N ASP A 282 23.54 25.67 -17.28
CA ASP A 282 23.24 25.44 -18.70
C ASP A 282 21.75 25.56 -19.03
N PHE A 283 20.86 25.02 -18.18
CA PHE A 283 19.40 25.18 -18.38
C PHE A 283 18.84 26.47 -17.77
N LYS A 284 19.70 27.41 -17.35
CA LYS A 284 19.34 28.74 -16.85
C LYS A 284 18.42 28.69 -15.62
N TYR A 285 18.72 27.79 -14.67
CA TYR A 285 17.94 27.65 -13.43
C TYR A 285 17.73 28.99 -12.69
N TYR A 286 18.70 29.90 -12.79
CA TYR A 286 18.70 31.21 -12.13
C TYR A 286 17.51 32.09 -12.53
N LYS A 287 17.00 31.95 -13.77
CA LYS A 287 15.75 32.61 -14.20
C LYS A 287 14.54 32.12 -13.40
N SER A 288 14.54 30.84 -13.02
CA SER A 288 13.45 30.24 -12.24
C SER A 288 13.44 30.74 -10.79
N ILE A 289 14.54 31.31 -10.30
CA ILE A 289 14.64 31.98 -8.99
C ILE A 289 14.63 33.51 -9.10
N GLY A 290 14.25 34.06 -10.26
CA GLY A 290 14.04 35.49 -10.46
C GLY A 290 15.31 36.31 -10.68
N LEU A 291 16.40 35.68 -11.12
CA LEU A 291 17.66 36.35 -11.46
C LEU A 291 17.81 36.42 -12.99
N ASN A 292 18.32 37.55 -13.50
CA ASN A 292 18.40 37.80 -14.94
C ASN A 292 19.73 37.32 -15.56
N GLU A 293 20.79 37.31 -14.78
CA GLU A 293 22.15 36.97 -15.18
C GLU A 293 22.66 35.77 -14.38
N VAL A 294 23.77 35.17 -14.84
CA VAL A 294 24.40 34.03 -14.17
C VAL A 294 24.92 34.51 -12.80
N PRO A 295 24.35 34.03 -11.69
CA PRO A 295 24.68 34.53 -10.37
C PRO A 295 25.89 33.83 -9.76
N SER A 296 26.60 34.51 -8.85
CA SER A 296 27.58 33.84 -7.99
C SER A 296 26.89 32.89 -7.01
N LYS A 297 27.61 31.87 -6.50
CA LYS A 297 27.07 30.90 -5.53
C LYS A 297 26.42 31.59 -4.32
N ASP A 298 27.05 32.63 -3.79
CA ASP A 298 26.51 33.39 -2.66
C ASP A 298 25.21 34.14 -3.00
N ALA A 299 25.12 34.70 -4.21
CA ALA A 299 23.89 35.36 -4.67
C ALA A 299 22.73 34.37 -4.76
N VAL A 300 23.00 33.13 -5.22
CA VAL A 300 22.01 32.04 -5.27
C VAL A 300 21.52 31.68 -3.88
N LEU A 301 22.44 31.41 -2.96
CA LEU A 301 22.09 31.02 -1.59
C LEU A 301 21.31 32.14 -0.87
N ASN A 302 21.69 33.40 -1.08
CA ASN A 302 20.95 34.54 -0.56
C ASN A 302 19.54 34.64 -1.16
N GLN A 303 19.41 34.44 -2.48
CA GLN A 303 18.10 34.43 -3.13
C GLN A 303 17.20 33.30 -2.60
N ILE A 304 17.76 32.09 -2.42
CA ILE A 304 17.05 30.95 -1.82
C ILE A 304 16.59 31.26 -0.39
N ARG A 305 17.41 31.94 0.42
CA ARG A 305 17.01 32.40 1.76
C ARG A 305 15.83 33.38 1.70
N LYS A 306 15.86 34.36 0.80
CA LYS A 306 14.75 35.32 0.60
C LYS A 306 13.45 34.60 0.19
N ILE A 307 13.53 33.64 -0.73
CA ILE A 307 12.38 32.82 -1.16
C ILE A 307 11.81 32.02 0.02
N ARG A 308 12.66 31.40 0.85
CA ARG A 308 12.23 30.63 2.04
C ARG A 308 11.54 31.51 3.07
N LYS A 309 12.01 32.75 3.24
CA LYS A 309 11.38 33.78 4.10
C LYS A 309 10.11 34.40 3.50
N LYS A 310 9.73 34.01 2.28
CA LYS A 310 8.61 34.58 1.51
C LYS A 310 8.75 36.07 1.23
N GLU A 311 9.99 36.59 1.22
CA GLU A 311 10.27 37.99 0.84
C GLU A 311 10.08 38.20 -0.67
N ILE A 312 10.17 37.12 -1.47
CA ILE A 312 9.99 37.12 -2.91
C ILE A 312 9.01 36.02 -3.29
N ALA A 313 7.98 36.37 -4.06
CA ALA A 313 7.01 35.41 -4.58
C ALA A 313 7.56 34.74 -5.85
N ILE A 314 7.82 33.44 -5.78
CA ILE A 314 8.32 32.66 -6.93
C ILE A 314 7.50 31.38 -7.10
N LYS A 315 7.20 31.01 -8.35
CA LYS A 315 6.51 29.77 -8.74
C LYS A 315 7.45 28.54 -8.74
N LEU A 316 8.31 28.39 -7.74
CA LEU A 316 9.16 27.20 -7.60
C LEU A 316 8.64 26.30 -6.48
N SER A 317 8.49 25.02 -6.77
CA SER A 317 8.09 24.02 -5.77
C SER A 317 9.19 23.84 -4.71
N LYS A 318 8.81 23.57 -3.45
CA LYS A 318 9.75 23.33 -2.34
C LYS A 318 10.89 22.32 -2.66
N PRO A 319 10.62 21.17 -3.34
CA PRO A 319 11.66 20.21 -3.70
C PRO A 319 12.73 20.79 -4.64
N LYS A 320 12.33 21.62 -5.62
CA LYS A 320 13.27 22.30 -6.52
C LYS A 320 14.13 23.33 -5.78
N ILE A 321 13.55 24.05 -4.82
CA ILE A 321 14.29 24.98 -3.95
C ILE A 321 15.31 24.20 -3.10
N LEU A 322 14.91 23.04 -2.56
CA LEU A 322 15.79 22.15 -1.80
C LEU A 322 16.95 21.63 -2.67
N LEU A 323 16.68 21.23 -3.92
CA LEU A 323 17.71 20.78 -4.85
C LEU A 323 18.76 21.86 -5.12
N ILE A 324 18.33 23.10 -5.40
CA ILE A 324 19.24 24.24 -5.59
C ILE A 324 20.07 24.46 -4.33
N ASP A 325 19.43 24.49 -3.15
CA ASP A 325 20.13 24.68 -1.88
C ASP A 325 21.20 23.60 -1.67
N ILE A 326 20.87 22.32 -1.89
CA ILE A 326 21.82 21.22 -1.73
C ILE A 326 23.05 21.40 -2.63
N ILE A 327 22.83 21.68 -3.92
CA ILE A 327 23.91 21.82 -4.91
C ILE A 327 24.81 23.01 -4.60
N PHE A 328 24.22 24.19 -4.39
CA PHE A 328 25.00 25.42 -4.20
C PHE A 328 25.59 25.58 -2.80
N SER A 329 25.08 24.85 -1.80
CA SER A 329 25.72 24.78 -0.47
C SER A 329 26.75 23.65 -0.34
N LEU A 330 26.97 22.86 -1.41
CA LEU A 330 27.86 21.70 -1.43
C LEU A 330 27.59 20.72 -0.28
N LYS A 331 26.31 20.52 0.07
CA LYS A 331 25.91 19.60 1.13
C LYS A 331 26.10 18.15 0.68
N MET A 332 27.21 17.55 1.10
CA MET A 332 27.54 16.15 0.79
C MET A 332 26.67 15.14 1.56
N ASN A 333 26.27 15.48 2.79
CA ASN A 333 25.44 14.62 3.63
C ASN A 333 23.96 14.96 3.44
N ILE A 334 23.32 14.32 2.46
CA ILE A 334 21.89 14.49 2.17
C ILE A 334 21.12 13.43 2.95
N SER A 335 20.26 13.84 3.89
CA SER A 335 19.44 12.91 4.67
C SER A 335 18.44 12.15 3.80
N ASN A 336 18.07 10.94 4.22
CA ASN A 336 17.04 10.12 3.55
C ASN A 336 15.71 10.87 3.38
N GLN A 337 15.32 11.68 4.37
CA GLN A 337 14.14 12.52 4.29
C GLN A 337 14.23 13.54 3.14
N ASN A 338 15.39 14.16 2.94
CA ASN A 338 15.60 15.10 1.83
C ASN A 338 15.61 14.37 0.47
N LEU A 339 16.23 13.19 0.39
CA LEU A 339 16.20 12.37 -0.83
C LEU A 339 14.77 11.98 -1.22
N LEU A 340 13.95 11.56 -0.26
CA LEU A 340 12.53 11.25 -0.47
C LEU A 340 11.73 12.47 -0.91
N LEU A 341 11.99 13.65 -0.31
CA LEU A 341 11.36 14.90 -0.74
C LEU A 341 11.72 15.27 -2.18
N LEU A 342 12.97 15.07 -2.58
CA LEU A 342 13.43 15.29 -3.94
C LEU A 342 12.78 14.31 -4.93
N TYR A 343 12.80 13.02 -4.60
CA TYR A 343 12.21 11.95 -5.42
C TYR A 343 10.71 12.18 -5.64
N ASN A 344 9.93 12.29 -4.56
CA ASN A 344 8.49 12.48 -4.64
C ASN A 344 8.10 13.81 -5.28
N GLY A 345 8.95 14.82 -5.10
CA GLY A 345 8.69 16.18 -5.54
C GLY A 345 9.06 16.50 -6.99
N ILE A 346 10.01 15.75 -7.57
CA ILE A 346 10.59 16.05 -8.88
C ILE A 346 10.55 14.82 -9.78
N ILE A 347 11.05 13.68 -9.33
CA ILE A 347 11.20 12.46 -10.13
C ILE A 347 9.86 11.78 -10.37
N TYR A 348 9.14 11.45 -9.29
CA TYR A 348 7.89 10.71 -9.37
C TYR A 348 6.82 11.38 -10.26
N PRO A 349 6.57 12.71 -10.17
CA PRO A 349 5.61 13.37 -11.06
C PRO A 349 5.99 13.26 -12.53
N LYS A 350 7.30 13.32 -12.87
CA LYS A 350 7.77 13.15 -14.24
C LYS A 350 7.54 11.73 -14.74
N VAL A 351 7.93 10.72 -13.97
CA VAL A 351 7.75 9.30 -14.32
C VAL A 351 6.27 8.99 -14.49
N LYS A 352 5.43 9.45 -13.57
CA LYS A 352 3.97 9.32 -13.67
C LYS A 352 3.45 9.96 -14.97
N SER A 353 3.91 11.17 -15.31
CA SER A 353 3.51 11.83 -16.57
C SER A 353 3.97 11.07 -17.82
N ILE A 354 5.19 10.51 -17.83
CA ILE A 354 5.70 9.70 -18.95
C ILE A 354 4.84 8.45 -19.12
N ASN A 355 4.59 7.74 -18.02
CA ASN A 355 3.79 6.52 -18.04
C ASN A 355 2.34 6.80 -18.47
N GLN A 356 1.73 7.87 -17.97
CA GLN A 356 0.39 8.29 -18.40
C GLN A 356 0.33 8.65 -19.89
N LYS A 357 1.35 9.33 -20.43
CA LYS A 357 1.42 9.66 -21.86
C LYS A 357 1.49 8.39 -22.70
N ARG A 358 2.36 7.46 -22.33
CA ARG A 358 2.51 6.17 -23.02
C ARG A 358 1.22 5.33 -22.94
N ILE A 359 0.55 5.30 -21.79
CA ILE A 359 -0.76 4.61 -21.66
C ILE A 359 -1.78 5.19 -22.65
N LYS A 360 -1.84 6.53 -22.79
CA LYS A 360 -2.74 7.16 -23.77
C LYS A 360 -2.38 6.79 -25.21
N GLU A 361 -1.09 6.70 -25.52
CA GLU A 361 -0.59 6.29 -26.84
C GLU A 361 -0.90 4.82 -27.15
N LEU A 362 -1.05 3.96 -26.13
CA LEU A 362 -1.46 2.55 -26.28
C LEU A 362 -2.97 2.34 -26.41
N HIS A 363 -3.78 3.36 -26.11
CA HIS A 363 -5.25 3.29 -26.22
C HIS A 363 -5.79 3.88 -27.54
N LEU A 364 -4.90 4.36 -28.42
CA LEU A 364 -5.16 4.73 -29.80
C LEU A 364 -4.61 3.63 -30.72
#